data_AF-A0A832VKP4-F1
#
_entry.id   AF-A0A832VKP4-F1
#
_cell.length_a   1.000
_cell.length_b   1.000
_cell.length_c   1.000
_cell.angle_alpha   90.00
_cell.angle_beta   90.00
_cell.angle_gamma   90.00
#
_symmetry.space_group_name_H-M   'P 1'
#
loop_
_entity.id
_entity.type
_entity.pdbx_description
1 polymer ?
#
loop_
_entity_poly.entity_id
_entity_poly.type
_entity_poly.pdbx_seq_one_letter_code
_entity_poly.pdbx_strand_id
1 'polypeptide(L)'
;RGVLEWHENQNLSKKFFRLSGEELHWKGIFALHFGNGGLGGVGFVLALMLFSFASQNLLLSGILYAIFLWVVTLIPIHKPITGITPWKHPDGNIPMLISLAGHLVYGLVLQYIVGLLL
;
A
#
# COMPACT_ATOMS: atom_id res chain seq x y z
N ARG A 1 -9.19 11.44 -4.91
CA ARG A 1 -7.94 11.91 -4.27
C ARG A 1 -7.89 11.61 -2.76
N GLY A 2 -9.04 11.39 -2.09
CA GLY A 2 -9.09 11.07 -0.66
C GLY A 2 -8.49 9.72 -0.21
N VAL A 3 -8.22 8.79 -1.14
CA VAL A 3 -7.47 7.55 -0.89
C VAL A 3 -6.22 7.60 -1.77
N LEU A 4 -5.05 7.70 -1.16
CA LEU A 4 -3.80 8.00 -1.85
C LEU A 4 -3.40 6.90 -2.82
N GLU A 5 -3.54 5.63 -2.41
CA GLU A 5 -3.19 4.46 -3.24
C GLU A 5 -4.10 4.37 -4.47
N TRP A 6 -5.39 4.72 -4.32
CA TRP A 6 -6.33 4.70 -5.44
C TRP A 6 -6.05 5.84 -6.43
N HIS A 7 -5.62 7.00 -5.93
CA HIS A 7 -5.18 8.11 -6.77
C HIS A 7 -3.92 7.75 -7.58
N GLU A 8 -2.94 7.10 -6.93
CA GLU A 8 -1.75 6.57 -7.60
C GLU A 8 -2.12 5.57 -8.70
N ASN A 9 -2.93 4.57 -8.37
CA ASN A 9 -3.29 3.52 -9.32
C ASN A 9 -4.12 4.06 -10.49
N GLN A 10 -4.95 5.08 -10.27
CA GLN A 10 -5.66 5.77 -11.33
C GLN A 10 -4.69 6.51 -12.28
N ASN A 11 -3.73 7.25 -11.74
CA ASN A 11 -2.74 7.98 -12.55
C ASN A 11 -1.83 7.03 -13.33
N LEU A 12 -1.36 5.96 -12.69
CA LEU A 12 -0.59 4.90 -13.36
C LEU A 12 -1.40 4.23 -14.46
N SER A 13 -2.64 3.83 -14.17
CA SER A 13 -3.52 3.19 -15.15
C SER A 13 -3.74 4.07 -16.37
N LYS A 14 -4.04 5.37 -16.16
CA LYS A 14 -4.21 6.32 -17.27
C LYS A 14 -2.94 6.44 -18.12
N LYS A 15 -1.76 6.48 -17.47
CA LYS A 15 -0.48 6.56 -18.17
C LYS A 15 -0.16 5.29 -18.97
N PHE A 16 -0.34 4.11 -18.38
CA PHE A 16 -0.06 2.82 -19.02
C PHE A 16 -0.99 2.54 -20.21
N PHE A 17 -2.28 2.83 -20.06
CA PHE A 17 -3.30 2.55 -21.07
C PHE A 17 -3.60 3.76 -21.98
N ARG A 18 -2.87 4.87 -21.82
CA ARG A 18 -3.03 6.12 -22.60
C ARG A 18 -4.48 6.63 -22.63
N LEU A 19 -5.18 6.52 -21.49
CA LEU A 19 -6.59 6.88 -21.38
C LEU A 19 -6.73 8.40 -21.23
N SER A 20 -7.67 8.99 -21.97
CA SER A 20 -8.06 10.39 -21.85
C SER A 20 -9.37 10.53 -21.06
N GLY A 21 -9.59 11.70 -20.44
CA GLY A 21 -10.82 12.01 -19.71
C GLY A 21 -10.69 11.92 -18.20
N GLU A 22 -11.71 12.35 -17.47
CA GLU A 22 -11.70 12.39 -16.00
C GLU A 22 -12.17 11.09 -15.34
N GLU A 23 -12.82 10.21 -16.11
CA GLU A 23 -13.43 8.97 -15.61
C GLU A 23 -12.43 8.05 -14.90
N LEU A 24 -12.96 7.30 -13.93
CA LEU A 24 -12.20 6.34 -13.13
C LEU A 24 -11.99 5.05 -13.94
N HIS A 25 -10.73 4.65 -14.09
CA HIS A 25 -10.39 3.39 -14.72
C HIS A 25 -10.38 2.27 -13.67
N TRP A 26 -11.58 1.90 -13.21
CA TRP A 26 -11.78 0.96 -12.10
C TRP A 26 -10.99 -0.34 -12.25
N LYS A 27 -11.01 -0.94 -13.44
CA LYS A 27 -10.28 -2.19 -13.71
C LYS A 27 -8.78 -2.05 -13.44
N GLY A 28 -8.17 -0.96 -13.89
CA GLY A 28 -6.76 -0.68 -13.64
C GLY A 28 -6.47 -0.33 -12.18
N ILE A 29 -7.34 0.45 -11.54
CA ILE A 29 -7.22 0.77 -10.11
C ILE A 29 -7.18 -0.52 -9.29
N PHE A 30 -8.16 -1.41 -9.48
CA PHE A 30 -8.23 -2.66 -8.75
C PHE A 30 -7.07 -3.60 -9.10
N ALA A 31 -6.75 -3.78 -10.39
CA ALA A 31 -5.66 -4.66 -10.81
C ALA A 31 -4.32 -4.25 -10.20
N LEU A 32 -3.99 -2.95 -10.22
CA LEU A 32 -2.76 -2.44 -9.61
C LEU A 32 -2.80 -2.53 -8.09
N HIS A 33 -3.95 -2.24 -7.46
CA HIS A 33 -4.06 -2.29 -6.00
C HIS A 33 -3.89 -3.72 -5.47
N PHE A 34 -4.60 -4.70 -6.06
CA PHE A 34 -4.45 -6.11 -5.68
C PHE A 34 -3.08 -6.67 -6.05
N GLY A 35 -2.53 -6.28 -7.21
CA GLY A 35 -1.19 -6.68 -7.62
C GLY A 35 -0.12 -6.19 -6.63
N ASN A 36 -0.12 -4.91 -6.31
CA ASN A 36 0.83 -4.31 -5.37
C ASN A 36 0.62 -4.84 -3.94
N GLY A 37 -0.64 -5.01 -3.51
CA GLY A 37 -0.96 -5.64 -2.22
C GLY A 37 -0.45 -7.07 -2.14
N GLY A 38 -0.71 -7.89 -3.17
CA GLY A 38 -0.22 -9.27 -3.25
C GLY A 38 1.30 -9.35 -3.21
N LEU A 39 2.01 -8.49 -3.94
CA LEU A 39 3.46 -8.40 -3.88
C LEU A 39 3.98 -7.99 -2.49
N GLY A 40 3.28 -7.07 -1.80
CA GLY A 40 3.53 -6.76 -0.39
C GLY A 40 3.35 -7.98 0.51
N GLY A 41 2.33 -8.81 0.25
CA GLY A 41 2.12 -10.07 0.98
C GLY A 41 3.29 -11.05 0.82
N VAL A 42 3.76 -11.23 -0.42
CA VAL A 42 4.96 -12.03 -0.72
C VAL A 42 6.18 -11.47 0.01
N GLY A 43 6.37 -10.15 -0.02
CA GLY A 43 7.47 -9.47 0.68
C GLY A 43 7.46 -9.72 2.18
N PHE A 44 6.29 -9.75 2.81
CA PHE A 44 6.17 -10.08 4.23
C PHE A 44 6.61 -11.52 4.55
N VAL A 45 6.14 -12.50 3.77
CA VAL A 45 6.54 -13.91 3.95
C VAL A 45 8.06 -14.06 3.78
N LEU A 46 8.64 -13.43 2.75
CA LEU A 46 10.08 -13.42 2.56
C LEU A 46 10.82 -12.80 3.75
N ALA A 47 10.30 -11.72 4.33
CA ALA A 47 10.89 -11.12 5.52
C ALA A 47 10.88 -12.08 6.73
N LEU A 48 9.80 -12.83 6.94
CA LEU A 48 9.74 -13.85 8.00
C LEU A 48 10.75 -14.98 7.78
N MET A 49 11.01 -15.37 6.54
CA MET A 49 12.00 -16.40 6.19
C MET A 49 13.44 -15.91 6.37
N LEU A 50 13.71 -14.65 6.05
CA LEU A 50 15.05 -14.06 6.13
C LEU A 50 15.43 -13.65 7.56
N PHE A 51 14.45 -13.20 8.34
CA PHE A 51 14.66 -12.67 9.68
C PHE A 51 13.99 -13.57 10.72
N SER A 52 14.76 -14.50 11.29
CA SER A 52 14.25 -15.47 12.27
C SER A 52 13.61 -14.85 13.52
N PHE A 53 13.99 -13.63 13.89
CA PHE A 53 13.34 -12.91 14.99
C PHE A 53 11.91 -12.44 14.62
N ALA A 54 11.63 -12.23 13.33
CA ALA A 54 10.36 -11.69 12.86
C ALA A 54 9.22 -12.72 13.01
N SER A 55 9.53 -14.02 12.97
CA SER A 55 8.54 -15.09 13.18
C SER A 55 8.18 -15.30 14.66
N GLN A 56 9.00 -14.79 15.61
CA GLN A 56 8.76 -14.97 17.05
C GLN A 56 7.57 -14.16 17.57
N ASN A 57 7.20 -13.08 16.88
CA ASN A 57 6.05 -12.25 17.23
C ASN A 57 5.39 -11.71 15.95
N LEU A 58 4.50 -12.52 15.36
CA LEU A 58 3.82 -12.21 14.12
C LEU A 58 2.98 -10.92 14.20
N LEU A 59 2.35 -10.65 15.35
CA LEU A 59 1.58 -9.42 15.56
C LEU A 59 2.46 -8.18 15.43
N LEU A 60 3.58 -8.14 16.16
CA LEU A 60 4.53 -7.03 16.09
C LEU A 60 5.13 -6.91 14.69
N SER A 61 5.50 -8.03 14.08
CA SER A 61 6.01 -8.05 12.70
C SER A 61 5.01 -7.50 11.70
N GLY A 62 3.72 -7.85 11.82
CA GLY A 62 2.66 -7.33 10.96
C GLY A 62 2.49 -5.82 11.09
N ILE A 63 2.53 -5.28 12.31
CA ILE A 63 2.45 -3.84 12.57
C ILE A 63 3.66 -3.11 12.00
N LEU A 64 4.88 -3.57 12.30
CA LEU A 64 6.10 -2.96 11.80
C LEU A 64 6.20 -3.03 10.27
N TYR A 65 5.80 -4.17 9.69
CA TYR A 65 5.75 -4.33 8.24
C TYR A 65 4.72 -3.41 7.59
N ALA A 66 3.54 -3.23 8.19
CA ALA A 66 2.55 -2.27 7.70
C ALA A 66 3.09 -0.84 7.68
N ILE A 67 3.76 -0.41 8.75
CA ILE A 67 4.38 0.92 8.83
C ILE A 67 5.48 1.05 7.78
N PHE A 68 6.35 0.03 7.66
CA PHE A 68 7.38 -0.01 6.63
C PHE A 68 6.78 0.12 5.23
N LEU A 69 5.79 -0.72 4.91
CA LEU A 69 5.12 -0.74 3.62
C LEU A 69 4.49 0.62 3.30
N TRP A 70 3.80 1.21 4.28
CA TRP A 70 3.23 2.56 4.16
C TRP A 70 4.30 3.62 3.87
N VAL A 71 5.43 3.60 4.57
CA VAL A 71 6.52 4.56 4.32
C VAL A 71 7.08 4.41 2.90
N VAL A 72 7.34 3.18 2.46
CA VAL A 72 7.94 2.93 1.14
C VAL A 72 6.95 3.09 -0.02
N THR A 73 5.64 3.01 0.21
CA THR A 73 4.65 3.36 -0.83
C THR A 73 4.38 4.87 -0.82
N LEU A 74 4.30 5.48 0.36
CA LEU A 74 3.93 6.89 0.46
C LEU A 74 5.05 7.84 0.03
N ILE A 75 6.30 7.60 0.42
CA ILE A 75 7.38 8.58 0.20
C ILE A 75 7.97 8.48 -1.22
N PRO A 76 8.55 7.34 -1.63
CA PRO A 76 9.21 7.26 -2.93
C PRO A 76 8.26 6.97 -4.09
N ILE A 77 7.01 6.52 -3.87
CA ILE A 77 6.09 6.14 -4.96
C ILE A 77 5.01 7.20 -5.18
N HIS A 78 4.35 7.70 -4.13
CA HIS A 78 3.24 8.67 -4.28
C HIS A 78 3.64 9.93 -5.05
N LYS A 79 4.65 10.66 -4.56
CA LYS A 79 5.03 11.97 -5.11
C LYS A 79 5.48 11.89 -6.58
N PRO A 80 6.30 10.91 -7.00
CA PRO A 80 6.65 10.78 -8.41
C PRO A 80 5.48 10.45 -9.35
N ILE A 81 4.43 9.75 -8.85
CA ILE A 81 3.27 9.39 -9.67
C ILE A 81 2.26 10.53 -9.73
N THR A 82 1.95 11.15 -8.60
CA THR A 82 0.84 12.11 -8.48
C THR A 82 1.29 13.57 -8.56
N GLY A 83 2.59 13.83 -8.37
CA GLY A 83 3.15 15.17 -8.22
C GLY A 83 2.86 15.80 -6.85
N ILE A 84 2.12 15.13 -5.96
CA ILE A 84 1.67 15.67 -4.68
C ILE A 84 2.59 15.18 -3.56
N THR A 85 3.00 16.09 -2.66
CA THR A 85 3.72 15.69 -1.45
C THR A 85 2.69 15.29 -0.38
N PRO A 86 2.76 14.07 0.19
CA PRO A 86 1.71 13.53 1.08
C PRO A 86 1.33 14.41 2.27
N TRP A 87 2.32 14.98 2.98
CA TRP A 87 2.10 15.89 4.12
C TRP A 87 1.79 17.35 3.73
N LYS A 88 1.70 17.63 2.42
CA LYS A 88 1.24 18.91 1.87
C LYS A 88 0.08 18.66 0.89
N HIS A 89 -0.72 17.63 1.15
CA HIS A 89 -1.80 17.25 0.26
C HIS A 89 -2.90 18.35 0.27
N PRO A 90 -3.49 18.70 -0.89
CA PRO A 90 -4.51 19.74 -0.98
C PRO A 90 -5.72 19.53 -0.07
N ASP A 91 -6.08 18.27 0.15
CA ASP A 91 -7.18 17.84 1.02
C ASP A 91 -6.76 17.72 2.50
N GLY A 92 -5.62 18.29 2.90
CA GLY A 92 -5.05 18.21 4.25
C GLY A 92 -4.43 16.84 4.56
N ASN A 93 -4.27 16.53 5.85
CA ASN A 93 -3.56 15.31 6.30
C ASN A 93 -4.44 14.05 6.32
N ILE A 94 -5.75 14.18 6.11
CA ILE A 94 -6.71 13.07 6.22
C ILE A 94 -6.39 11.91 5.25
N PRO A 95 -6.07 12.13 3.96
CA PRO A 95 -5.75 11.04 3.05
C PRO A 95 -4.54 10.20 3.51
N MET A 96 -3.54 10.86 4.11
CA MET A 96 -2.36 10.21 4.67
C MET A 96 -2.72 9.35 5.90
N LEU A 97 -3.59 9.84 6.78
CA LEU A 97 -4.05 9.10 7.95
C LEU A 97 -4.90 7.88 7.56
N ILE A 98 -5.80 8.03 6.58
CA ILE A 98 -6.59 6.92 6.04
C ILE A 98 -5.68 5.88 5.41
N SER A 99 -4.68 6.31 4.63
CA SER A 99 -3.66 5.42 4.05
C SER A 99 -2.90 4.63 5.12
N LEU A 100 -2.45 5.28 6.19
CA LEU A 100 -1.78 4.61 7.31
C LEU A 100 -2.70 3.60 8.00
N ALA A 101 -3.94 3.99 8.30
CA ALA A 101 -4.92 3.11 8.93
C ALA A 101 -5.19 1.87 8.05
N GLY A 102 -5.34 2.06 6.74
CA GLY A 102 -5.51 0.96 5.78
C GLY A 102 -4.32 0.00 5.77
N HIS A 103 -3.10 0.53 5.80
CA HIS A 103 -1.88 -0.30 5.89
C HIS A 103 -1.79 -1.07 7.21
N LEU A 104 -2.14 -0.46 8.34
CA LEU A 104 -2.17 -1.16 9.63
C LEU A 104 -3.18 -2.30 9.62
N VAL A 105 -4.41 -2.06 9.12
CA VAL A 105 -5.41 -3.12 8.94
C VAL A 105 -4.86 -4.23 8.04
N TYR A 106 -4.22 -3.87 6.93
CA TYR A 106 -3.58 -4.81 6.03
C TYR A 106 -2.54 -5.68 6.73
N GLY A 107 -1.60 -5.09 7.49
CA GLY A 107 -0.58 -5.84 8.24
C GLY A 107 -1.16 -6.76 9.30
N LEU A 108 -2.20 -6.32 10.02
CA LEU A 108 -2.89 -7.12 11.04
C LEU A 108 -3.59 -8.34 10.42
N VAL A 109 -4.26 -8.15 9.28
CA VAL A 109 -4.92 -9.25 8.54
C VAL A 109 -3.88 -10.18 7.92
N LEU A 110 -2.84 -9.63 7.32
CA LEU A 110 -1.79 -10.41 6.67
C LEU A 110 -1.06 -11.33 7.66
N GLN A 111 -0.63 -10.79 8.81
CA GLN A 111 0.04 -11.62 9.81
C GLN A 111 -0.90 -12.69 10.38
N TYR A 112 -2.19 -12.38 10.50
CA TYR A 112 -3.18 -13.35 10.97
C TYR A 112 -3.34 -14.50 9.97
N ILE A 113 -3.49 -14.18 8.68
CA ILE A 113 -3.57 -15.19 7.60
C ILE A 113 -2.30 -16.04 7.56
N VAL A 114 -1.12 -15.42 7.59
CA VAL A 114 0.15 -16.15 7.58
C VAL A 114 0.30 -17.03 8.82
N GLY A 115 -0.11 -16.55 10.00
CA GLY A 115 -0.11 -17.35 11.22
C GLY A 115 -1.06 -18.55 11.21
N LEU A 116 -2.09 -18.55 10.36
CA LEU A 116 -2.93 -19.74 10.13
C LEU A 116 -2.28 -20.77 9.18
N LEU A 117 -1.27 -20.35 8.42
CA LEU A 117 -0.59 -21.17 7.40
C LEU A 117 0.77 -21.71 7.87
N LEU A 118 1.29 -21.20 8.99
CA LEU A 118 2.53 -21.65 9.65
C LEU A 118 2.21 -22.67 10.75
#